data_AF-A0A1W1V8B5-F1
#
_entry.id   AF-A0A1W1V8B5-F1
#
_cell.length_a   1.000
_cell.length_b   1.000
_cell.length_c   1.000
_cell.angle_alpha   90.00
_cell.angle_beta   90.00
_cell.angle_gamma   90.00
#
_symmetry.space_group_name_H-M   'P 1'
#
loop_
_entity.id
_entity.type
_entity.pdbx_description
1 polymer ?
#
loop_
_entity_poly.entity_id
_entity_poly.type
_entity_poly.pdbx_seq_one_letter_code
_entity_poly.pdbx_strand_id
1 'polypeptide(L)' 'MDDLTPTDHEIRAAIRKAIQAQKVTQNELAQRLGVKQPSVADLLSGRRGRVPQSLVDLLEVLGLELMVQPKGRQ' A
#
# COMPACT_ATOMS: atom_id res chain seq x y z
N MET A 1 -8.25 -2.72 -17.51
CA MET A 1 -8.00 -3.85 -16.60
C MET A 1 -6.83 -3.45 -15.72
N ASP A 2 -6.97 -3.58 -14.41
CA ASP A 2 -5.99 -3.08 -13.44
C ASP A 2 -4.61 -3.73 -13.65
N ASP A 3 -3.65 -2.91 -14.06
CA ASP A 3 -2.24 -3.23 -14.29
C ASP A 3 -1.45 -3.21 -12.97
N LEU A 4 -1.99 -3.88 -11.95
CA LEU A 4 -1.33 -4.01 -10.65
C LEU A 4 -0.65 -5.37 -10.57
N THR A 5 0.60 -5.37 -10.10
CA THR A 5 1.34 -6.59 -9.81
C THR A 5 0.69 -7.33 -8.63
N PRO A 6 0.90 -8.65 -8.48
CA PRO A 6 0.48 -9.38 -7.29
C PRO A 6 0.95 -8.71 -5.98
N THR A 7 2.20 -8.24 -5.97
CA THR A 7 2.78 -7.50 -4.83
C THR A 7 2.03 -6.20 -4.53
N ASP A 8 1.65 -5.42 -5.55
CA ASP A 8 0.83 -4.21 -5.37
C ASP A 8 -0.54 -4.54 -4.76
N HIS A 9 -1.16 -5.64 -5.19
CA HIS A 9 -2.42 -6.11 -4.64
C HIS A 9 -2.31 -6.47 -3.16
N GLU A 10 -1.25 -7.17 -2.77
CA GLU A 10 -0.99 -7.58 -1.39
C GLU A 10 -0.75 -6.39 -0.46
N ILE A 11 0.08 -5.43 -0.88
CA ILE A 11 0.32 -4.18 -0.15
C ILE A 11 -1.02 -3.49 0.12
N ARG A 12 -1.86 -3.36 -0.90
CA ARG A 12 -3.15 -2.65 -0.80
C ARG A 12 -4.14 -3.40 0.07
N ALA A 13 -4.16 -4.73 -0.01
CA ALA A 13 -4.97 -5.56 0.88
C ALA A 13 -4.55 -5.36 2.35
N ALA A 14 -3.24 -5.37 2.64
CA ALA A 14 -2.71 -5.12 3.97
C ALA A 14 -3.05 -3.71 4.49
N ILE A 15 -2.89 -2.68 3.65
CA ILE A 15 -3.27 -1.30 4.00
C ILE A 15 -4.77 -1.22 4.32
N ARG A 16 -5.65 -1.76 3.47
CA ARG A 16 -7.10 -1.74 3.73
C ARG A 16 -7.47 -2.45 5.02
N LYS A 17 -6.84 -3.60 5.30
CA LYS A 17 -7.03 -4.33 6.57
C LYS A 17 -6.60 -3.47 7.77
N ALA A 18 -5.48 -2.75 7.67
CA ALA A 18 -5.03 -1.86 8.73
C ALA A 18 -5.97 -0.66 8.95
N ILE A 19 -6.51 -0.08 7.86
CA ILE A 19 -7.51 1.00 7.92
C ILE A 19 -8.76 0.53 8.67
N GLN A 20 -9.27 -0.65 8.31
CA GLN A 20 -10.44 -1.26 8.96
C GLN A 20 -10.18 -1.53 10.45
N ALA A 21 -9.01 -2.11 10.78
CA ALA A 21 -8.65 -2.42 12.16
C ALA A 21 -8.52 -1.17 13.04
N GLN A 22 -8.00 -0.07 12.48
CA GLN A 22 -7.85 1.20 13.20
C GLN A 22 -9.11 2.07 13.18
N LYS A 23 -10.16 1.66 12.44
CA LYS A 23 -11.41 2.41 12.27
C LYS A 23 -11.19 3.86 11.82
N VAL A 24 -10.20 4.09 10.96
CA VAL A 24 -9.89 5.41 10.40
C VAL A 24 -10.50 5.59 9.02
N THR A 25 -10.93 6.79 8.72
CA THR A 25 -11.47 7.18 7.41
C THR A 25 -10.36 7.68 6.48
N GLN A 26 -10.63 7.74 5.17
CA GLN A 26 -9.68 8.33 4.22
C GLN A 26 -9.41 9.81 4.48
N ASN A 27 -10.41 10.56 4.98
CA ASN A 27 -10.24 11.98 5.35
C ASN A 27 -9.29 12.14 6.53
N GLU A 28 -9.44 11.33 7.58
CA GLU A 28 -8.53 11.37 8.73
C GLU A 28 -7.10 10.97 8.34
N LEU A 29 -6.96 9.97 7.46
CA LEU A 29 -5.65 9.62 6.90
C LEU A 29 -5.04 10.77 6.10
N ALA A 30 -5.83 11.45 5.28
CA ALA A 30 -5.38 12.60 4.52
C ALA A 30 -4.88 13.73 5.43
N GLN A 31 -5.60 14.03 6.51
CA GLN A 31 -5.19 14.99 7.53
C GLN A 31 -3.89 14.58 8.21
N ARG A 32 -3.77 13.31 8.66
CA ARG A 32 -2.55 12.79 9.30
C ARG A 32 -1.34 12.83 8.38
N LEU A 33 -1.54 12.64 7.09
CA LEU A 33 -0.49 12.64 6.07
C LEU A 33 -0.18 14.05 5.53
N GLY A 34 -0.96 15.08 5.87
CA GLY A 34 -0.82 16.42 5.30
C GLY A 34 -1.12 16.50 3.81
N VAL A 35 -2.00 15.62 3.29
CA VAL A 35 -2.36 15.55 1.86
C VAL A 35 -3.86 15.72 1.66
N LYS A 36 -4.29 15.85 0.40
CA LYS A 36 -5.73 15.89 0.04
C LYS A 36 -6.30 14.47 0.00
N GLN A 37 -7.56 14.29 0.38
CA GLN A 37 -8.21 12.96 0.38
C GLN A 37 -8.18 12.23 -0.99
N PRO A 38 -8.31 12.89 -2.15
CA PRO A 38 -8.12 12.23 -3.44
C PRO A 38 -6.72 11.60 -3.60
N SER A 39 -5.69 12.15 -2.97
CA SER A 39 -4.35 11.55 -2.98
C SER A 39 -4.30 10.24 -2.20
N VAL A 40 -5.05 10.13 -1.10
CA VAL A 40 -5.23 8.86 -0.37
C VAL A 40 -5.99 7.86 -1.23
N ALA A 41 -7.06 8.29 -1.91
CA ALA A 41 -7.81 7.42 -2.82
C ALA A 41 -6.94 6.89 -3.99
N ASP A 42 -6.10 7.74 -4.59
CA ASP A 42 -5.13 7.35 -5.63
C ASP A 42 -4.10 6.34 -5.08
N LEU A 43 -3.63 6.54 -3.85
CA LEU A 43 -2.74 5.62 -3.15
C LEU A 43 -3.39 4.30 -2.75
N LEU A 44 -4.71 4.24 -2.52
CA LEU A 44 -5.42 3.00 -2.21
C LEU A 44 -5.82 2.23 -3.47
N SER A 45 -6.11 2.95 -4.56
CA SER A 45 -6.60 2.36 -5.80
C SER A 45 -5.53 1.69 -6.65
N GLY A 46 -4.29 2.20 -6.67
CA GLY A 46 -3.31 1.72 -7.64
C GLY A 46 -2.75 2.82 -8.50
N ARG A 47 -3.44 3.96 -8.55
CA ARG A 47 -3.10 5.04 -9.48
C ARG A 47 -1.78 5.70 -9.11
N ARG A 48 -1.43 5.72 -7.82
CA ARG A 48 -0.15 6.23 -7.32
C ARG A 48 0.47 5.24 -6.32
N GLY A 49 1.80 5.33 -6.18
CA GLY A 49 2.56 4.53 -5.21
C GLY A 49 2.62 3.05 -5.55
N ARG A 50 2.66 2.70 -6.85
CA ARG A 50 2.95 1.33 -7.30
C ARG A 50 4.39 0.95 -7.00
N VAL A 51 4.63 -0.32 -6.74
CA VAL A 51 6.00 -0.85 -6.63
C VAL A 51 6.59 -0.92 -8.04
N PRO A 52 7.81 -0.39 -8.28
CA PRO A 52 8.45 -0.54 -9.58
C PRO A 52 8.64 -2.02 -9.93
N GLN A 53 8.26 -2.42 -11.15
CA GLN A 53 8.39 -3.82 -11.60
C GLN A 53 9.84 -4.32 -11.47
N SER A 54 10.82 -3.48 -11.79
CA SER A 54 12.24 -3.81 -11.66
C SER A 54 12.67 -4.18 -10.24
N LEU A 55 12.00 -3.65 -9.22
CA LEU A 55 12.24 -4.05 -7.84
C LEU A 55 11.60 -5.41 -7.53
N VAL A 56 10.39 -5.67 -8.03
CA VAL A 56 9.72 -6.97 -7.90
C VAL A 56 10.58 -8.07 -8.52
N ASP A 57 11.03 -7.86 -9.76
CA ASP A 57 11.89 -8.81 -10.47
C ASP A 57 13.20 -9.09 -9.72
N LEU A 58 13.81 -8.04 -9.15
CA LEU A 58 15.03 -8.18 -8.34
C LEU A 58 14.79 -9.03 -7.08
N LEU A 59 13.67 -8.82 -6.39
CA LEU A 59 13.32 -9.61 -5.21
C LEU A 59 13.11 -11.08 -5.58
N GLU A 60 12.39 -11.36 -6.67
CA GLU A 60 12.17 -12.73 -7.15
C GLU A 60 13.47 -13.46 -7.47
N VAL A 61 14.40 -12.82 -8.20
CA VAL A 61 15.72 -13.38 -8.53
C VAL A 61 16.52 -13.74 -7.28
N LEU A 62 16.39 -12.95 -6.21
CA LEU A 62 17.07 -13.16 -4.95
C LEU A 62 16.32 -14.10 -3.99
N GLY A 63 15.15 -14.61 -4.38
CA GLY A 63 14.30 -15.43 -3.52
C GLY A 63 13.74 -14.65 -2.31
N LEU A 64 13.47 -13.36 -2.49
CA LEU A 64 12.96 -12.45 -1.47
C LEU A 64 11.50 -12.07 -1.75
N GLU A 65 10.77 -11.73 -0.71
CA GLU A 65 9.37 -11.31 -0.76
C GLU A 65 9.17 -9.96 -0.05
N LEU A 66 8.30 -9.10 -0.60
CA LEU A 66 7.94 -7.83 0.01
C LEU A 66 6.69 -7.98 0.86
N MET A 67 6.83 -7.84 2.19
CA MET A 67 5.70 -7.94 3.13
C MET A 67 5.38 -6.62 3.83
N VAL A 68 4.08 -6.33 3.99
CA VAL A 68 3.60 -5.21 4.84
C VAL A 68 3.12 -5.77 6.17
N GLN A 69 3.79 -5.36 7.27
CA GLN A 69 3.45 -5.79 8.61
C GLN A 69 3.10 -4.58 9.51
N PRO A 70 2.20 -4.72 10.51
CA PRO A 70 2.00 -3.69 11.51
C PRO A 70 3.32 -3.35 12.21
N LYS A 71 3.53 -2.07 12.56
CA LYS A 71 4.67 -1.70 13.38
C LYS A 71 4.58 -2.43 14.73
N GLY A 72 5.58 -3.24 15.05
CA GLY A 72 5.78 -3.74 16.41
C GLY A 72 5.99 -2.55 17.35
N ARG A 73 5.33 -2.56 18.50
CA ARG A 73 5.63 -1.61 19.59
C ARG A 73 7.05 -1.92 20.06
N GLN A 74 8.04 -1.17 19.59
CA GLN A 74 9.30 -1.00 20.32
C GLN A 74 9.10 0.11 21.35
#